data_AF-A0A3D4NKL0-F1
#
_entry.id   AF-A0A3D4NKL0-F1
#
_cell.length_a   1.000
_cell.length_b   1.000
_cell.length_c   1.000
_cell.angle_alpha   90.00
_cell.angle_beta   90.00
_cell.angle_gamma   90.00
#
_symmetry.space_group_name_H-M   'P 1'
#
loop_
_entity.id
_entity.type
_entity.pdbx_description
1 polymer ?
#
loop_
_entity_poly.entity_id
_entity_poly.type
_entity_poly.pdbx_seq_one_letter_code
_entity_poly.pdbx_strand_id
1 'polypeptide(L)'
;IEQGQISKLLWSSQEVASDSRTASVGDPHLVFVRHHTLYASYSEIQWTAYKCSQVLKDNTERERLMQRIEPAGACPVKGGTDLLSKQQAEKWLAEVAENTPKTDAKGVTLQAPVKALPEGANPQERQPYGWEDKPLFQETAIEALTSQVLGPYQNDYLFLVLRDDIGVMRDLASAQLKVADWIEQWSADDAGQRQYLTGAYIQSLYEVNPTRLEALSATDPEVEALKEDTTSEQQAAIYEHLQARRESGGPSRYDDVAFWRNSPNPGVQAWFRMYDALGDVKWQKHAKAIDQLERQSKDALYGDKIGQRGIDDLVNRADMEAFVSQQQQLLNHWHQRLAAIREDRLHMITGGYFHRAAWYYDFEQNAQIQQRLEAEFVCVAALCGNRAATEKLAAFLEQNPLTVVPGLETLTLADQLDVSKKLLDLSNFSIQVATAQDSLASVN
;
A
#
# COMPACT_ATOMS: atom_id res chain seq x y z
N ILE A 1 -26.13 -13.51 3.45
CA ILE A 1 -26.19 -12.32 2.60
C ILE A 1 -25.87 -12.78 1.19
N GLU A 2 -26.72 -12.50 0.23
CA GLU A 2 -26.57 -12.91 -1.17
C GLU A 2 -26.58 -11.64 -2.03
N GLN A 3 -25.56 -11.45 -2.87
CA GLN A 3 -25.43 -10.26 -3.74
C GLN A 3 -25.59 -8.92 -2.99
N GLY A 4 -25.02 -8.82 -1.79
CA GLY A 4 -25.12 -7.61 -0.95
C GLY A 4 -26.47 -7.43 -0.24
N GLN A 5 -27.40 -8.40 -0.37
CA GLN A 5 -28.74 -8.32 0.22
C GLN A 5 -28.94 -9.35 1.34
N ILE A 6 -29.74 -8.99 2.33
CA ILE A 6 -30.13 -9.89 3.41
C ILE A 6 -31.18 -10.84 2.85
N SER A 7 -30.83 -12.12 2.70
CA SER A 7 -31.73 -13.12 2.13
C SER A 7 -32.58 -13.84 3.19
N LYS A 8 -32.06 -13.99 4.42
CA LYS A 8 -32.72 -14.75 5.51
C LYS A 8 -32.38 -14.20 6.88
N LEU A 9 -33.35 -14.28 7.79
CA LEU A 9 -33.13 -14.17 9.23
C LEU A 9 -33.16 -15.58 9.83
N LEU A 10 -32.06 -16.03 10.44
CA LEU A 10 -31.91 -17.43 10.87
C LEU A 10 -32.15 -17.64 12.36
N TRP A 11 -32.16 -16.58 13.17
CA TRP A 11 -32.33 -16.68 14.62
C TRP A 11 -32.84 -15.38 15.24
N SER A 12 -33.63 -15.47 16.30
CA SER A 12 -34.18 -14.30 17.03
C SER A 12 -34.33 -14.51 18.56
N SER A 13 -33.75 -15.56 19.14
CA SER A 13 -33.83 -15.87 20.58
C SER A 13 -32.52 -15.55 21.34
N GLN A 14 -32.57 -15.55 22.67
CA GLN A 14 -31.43 -15.27 23.57
C GLN A 14 -30.45 -16.44 23.74
N GLU A 15 -30.85 -17.64 23.35
CA GLU A 15 -30.00 -18.83 23.43
C GLU A 15 -29.84 -19.42 22.04
N VAL A 16 -28.71 -20.07 21.76
CA VAL A 16 -28.47 -20.80 20.51
C VAL A 16 -28.00 -22.20 20.88
N ALA A 17 -28.72 -23.22 20.41
CA ALA A 17 -28.47 -24.62 20.77
C ALA A 17 -27.83 -25.45 19.64
N SER A 18 -27.76 -24.93 18.41
CA SER A 18 -27.23 -25.63 17.24
C SER A 18 -26.22 -24.77 16.51
N ASP A 19 -25.11 -25.38 16.09
CA ASP A 19 -24.07 -24.72 15.29
C ASP A 19 -24.57 -24.35 13.90
N SER A 20 -25.46 -25.17 13.34
CA SER A 20 -26.03 -24.97 12.00
C SER A 20 -27.51 -24.59 12.09
N ARG A 21 -27.88 -23.53 11.35
CA ARG A 21 -29.24 -22.99 11.22
C ARG A 21 -29.50 -22.64 9.76
N THR A 22 -30.51 -23.28 9.17
CA THR A 22 -30.86 -23.12 7.75
C THR A 22 -32.29 -22.61 7.53
N ALA A 23 -33.17 -22.76 8.52
CA ALA A 23 -34.55 -22.33 8.47
C ALA A 23 -34.66 -20.81 8.72
N SER A 24 -35.53 -20.13 7.96
CA SER A 24 -35.85 -18.73 8.21
C SER A 24 -36.83 -18.61 9.38
N VAL A 25 -36.60 -17.64 10.27
CA VAL A 25 -37.48 -17.34 11.43
C VAL A 25 -38.35 -16.10 11.20
N GLY A 26 -38.33 -15.53 10.00
CA GLY A 26 -39.14 -14.38 9.62
C GLY A 26 -38.70 -13.78 8.28
N ASP A 27 -39.26 -12.61 7.98
CA ASP A 27 -38.84 -11.82 6.82
C ASP A 27 -37.45 -11.19 7.06
N PRO A 28 -36.60 -11.07 6.04
CA PRO A 28 -35.21 -10.63 6.18
C PRO A 28 -35.07 -9.10 6.30
N HIS A 29 -35.87 -8.47 7.15
CA HIS A 29 -35.84 -7.02 7.38
C HIS A 29 -35.13 -6.67 8.69
N LEU A 30 -34.27 -5.65 8.63
CA LEU A 30 -33.61 -5.08 9.80
C LEU A 30 -34.37 -3.83 10.27
N VAL A 31 -35.28 -4.02 11.21
CA VAL A 31 -36.07 -2.93 11.81
C VAL A 31 -35.76 -2.86 13.30
N PHE A 32 -35.24 -1.71 13.73
CA PHE A 32 -34.79 -1.50 15.11
C PHE A 32 -35.38 -0.22 15.69
N VAL A 33 -35.62 -0.24 17.01
CA VAL A 33 -36.00 0.97 17.75
C VAL A 33 -34.79 1.89 17.85
N ARG A 34 -34.96 3.17 17.54
CA ARG A 34 -33.88 4.15 17.47
C ARG A 34 -33.04 4.28 18.76
N HIS A 35 -33.64 4.00 19.91
CA HIS A 35 -32.97 4.09 21.21
C HIS A 35 -32.20 2.82 21.61
N HIS A 36 -32.22 1.77 20.80
CA HIS A 36 -31.48 0.54 21.08
C HIS A 36 -30.07 0.61 20.51
N THR A 37 -29.07 0.35 21.36
CA THR A 37 -27.72 0.04 20.91
C THR A 37 -27.73 -1.32 20.20
N LEU A 38 -27.16 -1.36 19.00
CA LEU A 38 -26.99 -2.58 18.24
C LEU A 38 -25.54 -3.04 18.33
N TYR A 39 -25.34 -4.35 18.30
CA TYR A 39 -24.03 -4.97 18.16
C TYR A 39 -24.07 -5.82 16.91
N ALA A 40 -23.19 -5.52 15.96
CA ALA A 40 -23.14 -6.25 14.69
C ALA A 40 -21.70 -6.65 14.36
N SER A 41 -21.58 -7.74 13.62
CA SER A 41 -20.31 -8.23 13.10
C SER A 41 -20.60 -8.93 11.77
N TYR A 42 -19.73 -8.69 10.80
CA TYR A 42 -19.70 -9.49 9.59
C TYR A 42 -18.94 -10.79 9.87
N SER A 43 -19.39 -11.88 9.25
CA SER A 43 -18.64 -13.13 9.19
C SER A 43 -18.94 -13.87 7.91
N GLU A 44 -17.91 -14.46 7.31
CA GLU A 44 -18.04 -15.27 6.10
C GLU A 44 -18.69 -16.64 6.37
N ILE A 45 -18.67 -17.07 7.63
CA ILE A 45 -19.22 -18.34 8.08
C ILE A 45 -20.29 -18.12 9.15
N GLN A 46 -21.21 -19.07 9.27
CA GLN A 46 -22.17 -19.08 10.35
C GLN A 46 -21.48 -19.41 11.67
N TRP A 47 -21.72 -18.60 12.70
CA TRP A 47 -21.15 -18.81 14.04
C TRP A 47 -21.64 -20.12 14.63
N THR A 48 -20.84 -20.76 15.46
CA THR A 48 -21.29 -21.91 16.25
C THR A 48 -22.21 -21.47 17.39
N ALA A 49 -22.88 -22.43 18.03
CA ALA A 49 -23.66 -22.20 19.24
C ALA A 49 -22.77 -21.63 20.36
N TYR A 50 -21.52 -22.13 20.46
CA TYR A 50 -20.52 -21.64 21.39
C TYR A 50 -20.21 -20.15 21.18
N LYS A 51 -19.86 -19.74 19.95
CA LYS A 51 -19.54 -18.34 19.63
C LYS A 51 -20.75 -17.42 19.77
N CYS A 52 -21.95 -17.87 19.40
CA CYS A 52 -23.18 -17.12 19.70
C CYS A 52 -23.38 -16.95 21.21
N SER A 53 -23.19 -18.00 22.00
CA SER A 53 -23.34 -17.97 23.46
C SER A 53 -22.33 -17.01 24.12
N GLN A 54 -21.09 -16.95 23.62
CA GLN A 54 -20.04 -16.04 24.11
C GLN A 54 -20.52 -14.58 24.14
N VAL A 55 -21.09 -14.09 23.03
CA VAL A 55 -21.55 -12.69 22.95
C VAL A 55 -22.98 -12.47 23.46
N LEU A 56 -23.83 -13.51 23.49
CA LEU A 56 -25.20 -13.38 24.01
C LEU A 56 -25.23 -13.38 25.56
N LYS A 57 -24.36 -14.17 26.20
CA LYS A 57 -24.35 -14.30 27.68
C LYS A 57 -23.46 -13.28 28.37
N ASP A 58 -22.45 -12.74 27.70
CA ASP A 58 -21.52 -11.77 28.27
C ASP A 58 -21.53 -10.45 27.48
N ASN A 59 -21.97 -9.38 28.14
CA ASN A 59 -22.00 -8.05 27.55
C ASN A 59 -20.59 -7.48 27.30
N THR A 60 -19.61 -7.84 28.13
CA THR A 60 -18.22 -7.38 27.98
C THR A 60 -17.60 -7.97 26.72
N GLU A 61 -17.84 -9.28 26.49
CA GLU A 61 -17.41 -9.94 25.25
C GLU A 61 -18.10 -9.35 24.03
N ARG A 62 -19.39 -9.06 24.13
CA ARG A 62 -20.14 -8.40 23.06
C ARG A 62 -19.55 -7.04 22.70
N GLU A 63 -19.25 -6.21 23.69
CA GLU A 63 -18.64 -4.89 23.49
C GLU A 63 -17.22 -4.97 22.93
N ARG A 64 -16.46 -6.01 23.30
CA ARG A 64 -15.10 -6.23 22.83
C ARG A 64 -15.04 -6.73 21.37
N LEU A 65 -15.93 -7.63 21.00
CA LEU A 65 -15.85 -8.40 19.75
C LEU A 65 -16.72 -7.83 18.63
N MET A 66 -17.81 -7.14 18.98
CA MET A 66 -18.80 -6.67 18.00
C MET A 66 -18.73 -5.16 17.80
N GLN A 67 -19.08 -4.72 16.59
CA GLN A 67 -19.20 -3.31 16.27
C GLN A 67 -20.45 -2.74 16.96
N ARG A 68 -20.23 -1.81 17.88
CA ARG A 68 -21.30 -1.08 18.57
C ARG A 68 -21.86 -0.01 17.65
N ILE A 69 -23.16 -0.04 17.40
CA ILE A 69 -23.87 0.89 16.53
C ILE A 69 -24.94 1.59 17.35
N GLU A 70 -24.98 2.92 17.25
CA GLU A 70 -25.91 3.77 17.98
C GLU A 70 -26.87 4.50 17.02
N PRO A 71 -28.05 3.91 16.71
CA PRO A 71 -29.02 4.53 15.81
C PRO A 71 -29.53 5.89 16.30
N ALA A 72 -29.55 6.11 17.61
CA ALA A 72 -29.95 7.39 18.22
C ALA A 72 -29.09 8.57 17.76
N GLY A 73 -27.79 8.34 17.56
CA GLY A 73 -26.83 9.36 17.12
C GLY A 73 -26.84 9.63 15.61
N ALA A 74 -27.50 8.78 14.83
CA ALA A 74 -27.55 8.90 13.38
C ALA A 74 -28.75 9.71 12.89
N CYS A 75 -28.59 10.35 11.73
CA CYS A 75 -29.64 11.11 11.04
C CYS A 75 -29.80 10.60 9.60
N PRO A 76 -31.01 10.32 9.11
CA PRO A 76 -31.23 9.87 7.72
C PRO A 76 -30.61 10.78 6.64
N VAL A 77 -30.42 12.06 6.95
CA VAL A 77 -29.83 13.05 6.03
C VAL A 77 -28.30 13.16 6.18
N LYS A 78 -27.76 13.03 7.40
CA LYS A 78 -26.33 13.27 7.69
C LYS A 78 -25.52 12.00 7.99
N GLY A 79 -26.19 10.86 8.13
CA GLY A 79 -25.64 9.61 8.62
C GLY A 79 -25.20 9.67 10.09
N GLY A 80 -24.27 8.78 10.42
CA GLY A 80 -23.55 8.59 11.67
C GLY A 80 -22.28 7.78 11.39
N THR A 81 -21.52 7.44 12.43
CA THR A 81 -20.20 6.78 12.31
C THR A 81 -20.23 5.51 11.46
N ASP A 82 -21.22 4.64 11.70
CA ASP A 82 -21.36 3.32 11.05
C ASP A 82 -22.66 3.21 10.23
N LEU A 83 -23.33 4.34 10.03
CA LEU A 83 -24.65 4.42 9.42
C LEU A 83 -24.66 5.52 8.37
N LEU A 84 -24.68 5.17 7.09
CA LEU A 84 -24.67 6.15 6.01
C LEU A 84 -26.08 6.62 5.67
N SER A 85 -26.22 7.93 5.44
CA SER A 85 -27.36 8.48 4.71
C SER A 85 -27.34 8.03 3.25
N LYS A 86 -28.47 8.19 2.53
CA LYS A 86 -28.52 7.95 1.07
C LYS A 86 -27.43 8.72 0.32
N GLN A 87 -27.26 10.01 0.65
CA GLN A 87 -26.26 10.87 0.00
C GLN A 87 -24.82 10.40 0.25
N GLN A 88 -24.52 9.92 1.46
CA GLN A 88 -23.20 9.35 1.76
C GLN A 88 -23.01 8.01 1.06
N ALA A 89 -24.03 7.15 1.02
CA ALA A 89 -23.97 5.88 0.32
C ALA A 89 -23.72 6.07 -1.18
N GLU A 90 -24.41 7.01 -1.84
CA GLU A 90 -24.15 7.37 -3.24
C GLU A 90 -22.70 7.82 -3.50
N LYS A 91 -22.07 8.44 -2.50
CA LYS A 91 -20.69 8.94 -2.60
C LYS A 91 -19.63 7.88 -2.28
N TRP A 92 -19.91 6.95 -1.38
CA TRP A 92 -18.92 6.05 -0.80
C TRP A 92 -19.07 4.58 -1.21
N LEU A 93 -20.28 4.14 -1.55
CA LEU A 93 -20.51 2.78 -2.01
C LEU A 93 -19.93 2.64 -3.43
N ALA A 94 -18.93 1.79 -3.58
CA ALA A 94 -18.18 1.58 -4.81
C ALA A 94 -19.10 1.41 -6.03
N GLU A 95 -20.07 0.53 -5.89
CA GLU A 95 -21.02 0.09 -6.91
C GLU A 95 -21.86 1.25 -7.47
N VAL A 96 -22.03 2.34 -6.70
CA VAL A 96 -22.80 3.53 -7.09
C VAL A 96 -21.86 4.70 -7.43
N ALA A 97 -20.80 4.88 -6.66
CA ALA A 97 -19.90 6.02 -6.75
C ALA A 97 -19.10 6.04 -8.06
N GLU A 98 -18.69 4.87 -8.56
CA GLU A 98 -17.96 4.76 -9.84
C GLU A 98 -18.84 5.17 -11.04
N ASN A 99 -20.16 5.05 -10.92
CA ASN A 99 -21.13 5.46 -11.95
C ASN A 99 -21.43 6.97 -11.96
N THR A 100 -21.07 7.71 -10.90
CA THR A 100 -21.48 9.11 -10.77
C THR A 100 -20.64 10.00 -11.70
N PRO A 101 -21.25 10.71 -12.68
CA PRO A 101 -20.52 11.62 -13.54
C PRO A 101 -19.94 12.75 -12.68
N LYS A 102 -18.61 12.83 -12.55
CA LYS A 102 -17.96 13.91 -11.80
C LYS A 102 -17.98 15.15 -12.68
N THR A 103 -18.91 16.06 -12.40
CA THR A 103 -18.99 17.34 -13.11
C THR A 103 -17.90 18.27 -12.58
N ASP A 104 -17.06 18.78 -13.48
CA ASP A 104 -16.14 19.86 -13.10
C ASP A 104 -16.91 21.19 -12.90
N ALA A 105 -16.23 22.21 -12.38
CA ALA A 105 -16.78 23.55 -12.18
C ALA A 105 -17.24 24.24 -13.50
N LYS A 106 -17.10 23.58 -14.65
CA LYS A 106 -17.49 24.06 -15.99
C LYS A 106 -18.62 23.23 -16.61
N GLY A 107 -19.20 22.27 -15.89
CA GLY A 107 -20.36 21.50 -16.37
C GLY A 107 -20.00 20.40 -17.37
N VAL A 108 -18.72 20.02 -17.50
CA VAL A 108 -18.31 18.90 -18.34
C VAL A 108 -18.33 17.63 -17.49
N THR A 109 -19.08 16.62 -17.94
CA THR A 109 -19.03 15.26 -17.40
C THR A 109 -17.67 14.65 -17.76
N LEU A 110 -16.70 14.79 -16.86
CA LEU A 110 -15.45 14.05 -16.96
C LEU A 110 -15.62 12.80 -16.09
N GLN A 111 -15.33 11.63 -16.68
CA GLN A 111 -14.89 10.49 -15.87
C GLN A 111 -13.82 11.03 -14.91
N ALA A 112 -13.83 10.58 -13.65
CA ALA A 112 -12.85 10.99 -12.64
C ALA A 112 -11.47 11.11 -13.29
N PRO A 113 -10.63 12.13 -12.99
CA PRO A 113 -9.31 12.21 -13.59
C PRO A 113 -8.59 10.91 -13.29
N VAL A 114 -8.58 10.00 -14.27
CA VAL A 114 -7.86 8.74 -14.20
C VAL A 114 -6.45 9.23 -14.06
N LYS A 115 -5.85 9.02 -12.87
CA LYS A 115 -4.45 9.34 -12.65
C LYS A 115 -3.72 8.78 -13.86
N ALA A 116 -3.10 9.66 -14.66
CA ALA A 116 -2.56 9.27 -15.94
C ALA A 116 -1.58 8.13 -15.71
N LEU A 117 -1.94 6.93 -16.16
CA LEU A 117 -1.11 5.75 -15.99
C LEU A 117 0.11 5.89 -16.91
N PRO A 118 1.29 5.43 -16.49
CA PRO A 118 2.45 5.41 -17.37
C PRO A 118 2.14 4.59 -18.62
N GLU A 119 2.82 4.93 -19.71
CA GLU A 119 2.70 4.16 -20.94
C GLU A 119 3.16 2.72 -20.72
N GLY A 120 2.39 1.74 -21.21
CA GLY A 120 2.64 0.31 -20.96
C GLY A 120 2.05 -0.24 -19.65
N ALA A 121 1.37 0.59 -18.84
CA ALA A 121 0.63 0.12 -17.67
C ALA A 121 -0.39 -0.98 -18.04
N ASN A 122 -0.59 -1.93 -17.12
CA ASN A 122 -1.45 -3.07 -17.40
C ASN A 122 -2.92 -2.59 -17.57
N PRO A 123 -3.66 -3.06 -18.60
CA PRO A 123 -5.06 -2.66 -18.80
C PRO A 123 -5.98 -2.90 -17.59
N GLN A 124 -5.68 -3.91 -16.76
CA GLN A 124 -6.43 -4.21 -15.54
C GLN A 124 -6.37 -3.06 -14.52
N GLU A 125 -5.36 -2.19 -14.56
CA GLU A 125 -5.28 -1.02 -13.67
C GLU A 125 -6.38 0.00 -13.93
N ARG A 126 -7.04 -0.08 -15.09
CA ARG A 126 -8.17 0.78 -15.46
C ARG A 126 -9.51 0.19 -15.07
N GLN A 127 -9.55 -1.07 -14.64
CA GLN A 127 -10.79 -1.75 -14.27
C GLN A 127 -11.11 -1.42 -12.80
N PRO A 128 -12.29 -0.85 -12.50
CA PRO A 128 -12.73 -0.64 -11.13
C PRO A 128 -12.72 -1.97 -10.38
N TYR A 129 -12.10 -1.98 -9.20
CA TYR A 129 -12.07 -3.16 -8.32
C TYR A 129 -11.57 -4.45 -8.99
N GLY A 130 -10.85 -4.37 -10.12
CA GLY A 130 -10.26 -5.52 -10.80
C GLY A 130 -9.19 -6.26 -9.98
N TRP A 131 -8.90 -5.77 -8.77
CA TRP A 131 -7.97 -6.29 -7.79
C TRP A 131 -8.63 -7.15 -6.68
N GLU A 132 -9.96 -7.22 -6.59
CA GLU A 132 -10.65 -8.05 -5.60
C GLU A 132 -10.20 -9.53 -5.66
N ASP A 133 -10.22 -10.20 -4.50
CA ASP A 133 -10.01 -11.65 -4.36
C ASP A 133 -11.24 -12.41 -4.89
N LYS A 134 -12.42 -12.04 -4.38
CA LYS A 134 -13.72 -12.47 -4.89
C LYS A 134 -14.35 -11.30 -5.63
N PRO A 135 -14.67 -11.43 -6.94
CA PRO A 135 -15.26 -10.33 -7.70
C PRO A 135 -16.70 -10.09 -7.23
N LEU A 136 -16.85 -9.15 -6.30
CA LEU A 136 -18.12 -8.74 -5.69
C LEU A 136 -18.58 -7.40 -6.26
N PHE A 137 -17.65 -6.56 -6.70
CA PHE A 137 -17.95 -5.31 -7.34
C PHE A 137 -18.83 -5.52 -8.57
N GLN A 138 -19.94 -4.80 -8.60
CA GLN A 138 -20.83 -4.73 -9.74
C GLN A 138 -21.41 -3.32 -9.79
N GLU A 139 -21.40 -2.70 -10.97
CA GLU A 139 -22.02 -1.40 -11.15
C GLU A 139 -23.53 -1.48 -10.91
N THR A 140 -24.06 -0.59 -10.06
CA THR A 140 -25.49 -0.54 -9.75
C THR A 140 -25.97 0.88 -9.50
N ALA A 141 -27.29 1.06 -9.52
CA ALA A 141 -27.94 2.30 -9.12
C ALA A 141 -28.34 2.21 -7.65
N ILE A 142 -28.31 3.33 -6.92
CA ILE A 142 -28.71 3.36 -5.51
C ILE A 142 -30.17 2.90 -5.33
N GLU A 143 -31.02 3.12 -6.34
CA GLU A 143 -32.42 2.68 -6.38
C GLU A 143 -32.57 1.15 -6.30
N ALA A 144 -31.59 0.38 -6.79
CA ALA A 144 -31.59 -1.07 -6.67
C ALA A 144 -31.53 -1.51 -5.19
N LEU A 145 -30.88 -0.70 -4.35
CA LEU A 145 -30.79 -0.93 -2.90
C LEU A 145 -31.98 -0.31 -2.16
N THR A 146 -32.35 0.93 -2.47
CA THR A 146 -33.41 1.63 -1.73
C THR A 146 -34.82 1.13 -2.04
N SER A 147 -35.03 0.47 -3.18
CA SER A 147 -36.32 -0.15 -3.54
C SER A 147 -36.74 -1.27 -2.59
N GLN A 148 -35.79 -1.85 -1.84
CA GLN A 148 -36.03 -2.90 -0.84
C GLN A 148 -36.48 -2.33 0.52
N VAL A 149 -36.45 -1.01 0.71
CA VAL A 149 -36.92 -0.37 1.94
C VAL A 149 -38.43 -0.51 2.04
N LEU A 150 -38.91 -1.06 3.16
CA LEU A 150 -40.34 -1.20 3.42
C LEU A 150 -41.05 0.16 3.36
N GLY A 151 -42.24 0.18 2.76
CA GLY A 151 -43.07 1.38 2.57
C GLY A 151 -43.15 2.32 3.80
N PRO A 152 -43.40 1.81 5.02
CA PRO A 152 -43.46 2.64 6.23
C PRO A 152 -42.17 3.39 6.58
N TYR A 153 -41.01 2.92 6.12
CA TYR A 153 -39.68 3.43 6.49
C TYR A 153 -38.96 4.17 5.34
N GLN A 154 -39.65 4.46 4.23
CA GLN A 154 -39.03 5.11 3.05
C GLN A 154 -38.32 6.44 3.33
N ASN A 155 -38.68 7.13 4.42
CA ASN A 155 -38.06 8.40 4.82
C ASN A 155 -37.18 8.27 6.08
N ASP A 156 -37.04 7.07 6.64
CA ASP A 156 -36.32 6.83 7.91
C ASP A 156 -35.52 5.52 7.82
N TYR A 157 -34.55 5.49 6.90
CA TYR A 157 -33.63 4.38 6.71
C TYR A 157 -32.18 4.88 6.60
N LEU A 158 -31.25 3.97 6.88
CA LEU A 158 -29.81 4.18 6.84
C LEU A 158 -29.13 2.92 6.28
N PHE A 159 -27.96 3.08 5.68
CA PHE A 159 -27.12 1.96 5.26
C PHE A 159 -26.17 1.60 6.39
N LEU A 160 -26.21 0.35 6.83
CA LEU A 160 -25.30 -0.16 7.86
C LEU A 160 -23.96 -0.56 7.24
N VAL A 161 -22.87 0.01 7.75
CA VAL A 161 -21.50 -0.33 7.35
C VAL A 161 -20.93 -1.32 8.35
N LEU A 162 -20.61 -2.53 7.87
CA LEU A 162 -19.94 -3.54 8.66
C LEU A 162 -18.49 -3.67 8.24
N ARG A 163 -17.60 -3.84 9.21
CA ARG A 163 -16.19 -4.10 8.95
C ARG A 163 -15.99 -5.55 8.48
N ASP A 164 -15.35 -5.70 7.33
CA ASP A 164 -14.82 -6.97 6.83
C ASP A 164 -13.30 -6.87 6.66
N ASP A 165 -12.59 -6.80 7.79
CA ASP A 165 -11.13 -6.61 7.76
C ASP A 165 -10.43 -7.80 7.06
N ILE A 166 -10.97 -9.02 7.17
CA ILE A 166 -10.42 -10.20 6.50
C ILE A 166 -10.60 -10.10 4.99
N GLY A 167 -11.80 -9.71 4.51
CA GLY A 167 -12.06 -9.47 3.09
C GLY A 167 -11.10 -8.43 2.49
N VAL A 168 -10.98 -7.26 3.13
CA VAL A 168 -10.06 -6.20 2.70
C VAL A 168 -8.61 -6.71 2.62
N MET A 169 -8.16 -7.49 3.60
CA MET A 169 -6.81 -8.04 3.59
C MET A 169 -6.57 -9.06 2.48
N ARG A 170 -7.58 -9.87 2.14
CA ARG A 170 -7.50 -10.78 0.99
C ARG A 170 -7.50 -10.03 -0.33
N ASP A 171 -8.31 -8.98 -0.46
CA ASP A 171 -8.29 -8.14 -1.66
C ASP A 171 -6.93 -7.44 -1.84
N LEU A 172 -6.32 -6.95 -0.75
CA LEU A 172 -4.95 -6.42 -0.79
C LEU A 172 -3.92 -7.49 -1.17
N ALA A 173 -4.09 -8.74 -0.71
CA ALA A 173 -3.22 -9.84 -1.10
C ALA A 173 -3.37 -10.18 -2.59
N SER A 174 -4.61 -10.24 -3.11
CA SER A 174 -4.92 -10.41 -4.53
C SER A 174 -4.35 -9.27 -5.38
N ALA A 175 -4.48 -8.01 -4.92
CA ALA A 175 -3.88 -6.85 -5.55
C ALA A 175 -2.35 -6.95 -5.64
N GLN A 176 -1.70 -7.40 -4.56
CA GLN A 176 -0.25 -7.62 -4.53
C GLN A 176 0.19 -8.68 -5.55
N LEU A 177 -0.53 -9.81 -5.65
CA LEU A 177 -0.23 -10.85 -6.62
C LEU A 177 -0.35 -10.32 -8.05
N LYS A 178 -1.42 -9.60 -8.38
CA LYS A 178 -1.60 -8.99 -9.72
C LYS A 178 -0.43 -8.09 -10.10
N VAL A 179 0.01 -7.21 -9.19
CA VAL A 179 1.17 -6.33 -9.46
C VAL A 179 2.47 -7.13 -9.61
N ALA A 180 2.67 -8.17 -8.79
CA ALA A 180 3.82 -9.05 -8.93
C ALA A 180 3.82 -9.78 -10.28
N ASP A 181 2.66 -10.29 -10.72
CA ASP A 181 2.47 -10.95 -12.01
C ASP A 181 2.76 -10.00 -13.18
N TRP A 182 2.39 -8.72 -13.09
CA TRP A 182 2.72 -7.73 -14.13
C TRP A 182 4.22 -7.48 -14.24
N ILE A 183 4.92 -7.38 -13.10
CA ILE A 183 6.38 -7.25 -13.06
C ILE A 183 7.04 -8.52 -13.63
N GLU A 184 6.51 -9.71 -13.31
CA GLU A 184 6.99 -10.98 -13.84
C GLU A 184 6.78 -11.08 -15.36
N GLN A 185 5.60 -10.70 -15.86
CA GLN A 185 5.30 -10.66 -17.29
C GLN A 185 6.22 -9.71 -18.04
N TRP A 186 6.49 -8.52 -17.47
CA TRP A 186 7.48 -7.60 -18.02
C TRP A 186 8.88 -8.21 -18.03
N SER A 187 9.26 -8.91 -16.94
CA SER A 187 10.56 -9.57 -16.85
C SER A 187 10.68 -10.77 -17.80
N ALA A 188 9.57 -11.38 -18.21
CA ALA A 188 9.52 -12.50 -19.14
C ALA A 188 9.56 -12.07 -20.61
N ASP A 189 9.37 -10.78 -20.92
CA ASP A 189 9.62 -10.24 -22.25
C ASP A 189 11.13 -10.10 -22.48
N ASP A 190 11.76 -11.18 -22.95
CA ASP A 190 13.20 -11.24 -23.25
C ASP A 190 13.67 -10.12 -24.19
N ALA A 191 12.84 -9.67 -25.13
CA ALA A 191 13.23 -8.63 -26.08
C ALA A 191 13.21 -7.26 -25.40
N GLY A 192 12.11 -6.92 -24.75
CA GLY A 192 11.95 -5.67 -24.00
C GLY A 192 12.97 -5.55 -22.87
N GLN A 193 13.16 -6.62 -22.09
CA GLN A 193 14.12 -6.65 -20.99
C GLN A 193 15.56 -6.48 -21.48
N ARG A 194 15.96 -7.18 -22.56
CA ARG A 194 17.32 -6.99 -23.12
C ARG A 194 17.54 -5.58 -23.63
N GLN A 195 16.56 -4.99 -24.32
CA GLN A 195 16.65 -3.61 -24.79
C GLN A 195 16.77 -2.64 -23.60
N TYR A 196 15.99 -2.87 -22.54
CA TYR A 196 16.02 -2.06 -21.33
C TYR A 196 17.36 -2.15 -20.61
N LEU A 197 17.85 -3.36 -20.33
CA LEU A 197 19.12 -3.57 -19.63
C LEU A 197 20.30 -3.02 -20.44
N THR A 198 20.30 -3.23 -21.75
CA THR A 198 21.34 -2.69 -22.64
C THR A 198 21.29 -1.16 -22.66
N GLY A 199 20.11 -0.57 -22.81
CA GLY A 199 19.93 0.87 -22.80
C GLY A 199 20.33 1.50 -21.47
N ALA A 200 19.87 0.94 -20.35
CA ALA A 200 20.21 1.40 -19.01
C ALA A 200 21.72 1.27 -18.72
N TYR A 201 22.36 0.21 -19.21
CA TYR A 201 23.81 0.08 -19.13
C TYR A 201 24.52 1.18 -19.93
N ILE A 202 24.13 1.41 -21.19
CA ILE A 202 24.70 2.46 -22.04
C ILE A 202 24.47 3.84 -21.42
N GLN A 203 23.27 4.10 -20.90
CA GLN A 203 22.94 5.31 -20.15
C GLN A 203 23.89 5.51 -18.97
N SER A 204 24.16 4.46 -18.20
CA SER A 204 25.08 4.52 -17.06
C SER A 204 26.52 4.88 -17.44
N LEU A 205 26.93 4.72 -18.70
CA LEU A 205 28.28 5.04 -19.18
C LEU A 205 28.51 6.55 -19.35
N TYR A 206 27.46 7.35 -19.60
CA TYR A 206 27.60 8.80 -19.78
C TYR A 206 26.78 9.65 -18.79
N GLU A 207 25.72 9.10 -18.20
CA GLU A 207 24.89 9.84 -17.24
C GLU A 207 25.57 9.91 -15.88
N VAL A 208 25.59 11.11 -15.28
CA VAL A 208 25.98 11.34 -13.89
C VAL A 208 24.71 11.47 -13.05
N ASN A 209 24.50 10.50 -12.17
CA ASN A 209 23.37 10.40 -11.25
C ASN A 209 23.90 10.08 -9.82
N PRO A 210 23.04 10.02 -8.78
CA PRO A 210 23.50 9.76 -7.41
C PRO A 210 24.37 8.50 -7.26
N THR A 211 23.96 7.38 -7.88
CA THR A 211 24.70 6.12 -7.81
C THR A 211 26.07 6.22 -8.47
N ARG A 212 26.18 6.92 -9.60
CA ARG A 212 27.47 7.13 -10.25
C ARG A 212 28.36 8.09 -9.48
N LEU A 213 27.80 9.16 -8.91
CA LEU A 213 28.55 10.09 -8.07
C LEU A 213 29.12 9.36 -6.85
N GLU A 214 28.33 8.48 -6.23
CA GLU A 214 28.77 7.59 -5.15
C GLU A 214 29.94 6.71 -5.58
N ALA A 215 29.82 6.01 -6.71
CA ALA A 215 30.87 5.13 -7.21
C ALA A 215 32.16 5.88 -7.56
N LEU A 216 32.06 7.07 -8.15
CA LEU A 216 33.20 7.93 -8.46
C LEU A 216 33.85 8.50 -7.18
N SER A 217 33.05 8.87 -6.17
CA SER A 217 33.57 9.36 -4.88
C SER A 217 34.47 8.35 -4.17
N ALA A 218 34.29 7.05 -4.41
CA ALA A 218 35.16 6.02 -3.82
C ALA A 218 36.58 5.98 -4.44
N THR A 219 36.80 6.63 -5.58
CA THR A 219 38.06 6.54 -6.36
C THR A 219 38.66 7.90 -6.74
N ASP A 220 37.88 8.97 -6.72
CA ASP A 220 38.30 10.33 -7.03
C ASP A 220 38.07 11.26 -5.82
N PRO A 221 39.15 11.70 -5.13
CA PRO A 221 39.05 12.59 -3.97
C PRO A 221 38.39 13.95 -4.25
N GLU A 222 38.45 14.44 -5.49
CA GLU A 222 37.78 15.70 -5.85
C GLU A 222 36.27 15.51 -5.95
N VAL A 223 35.82 14.34 -6.42
CA VAL A 223 34.39 13.97 -6.46
C VAL A 223 33.86 13.65 -5.06
N GLU A 224 34.67 13.01 -4.21
CA GLU A 224 34.37 12.81 -2.80
C GLU A 224 34.14 14.14 -2.08
N ALA A 225 35.07 15.08 -2.21
CA ALA A 225 34.94 16.41 -1.64
C ALA A 225 33.72 17.17 -2.18
N LEU A 226 33.42 17.07 -3.48
CA LEU A 226 32.20 17.66 -4.06
C LEU A 226 30.94 17.08 -3.43
N LYS A 227 30.86 15.76 -3.27
CA LYS A 227 29.70 15.08 -2.70
C LYS A 227 29.49 15.45 -1.23
N GLU A 228 30.54 15.44 -0.42
CA GLU A 228 30.45 15.76 1.02
C GLU A 228 30.09 17.23 1.28
N ASP A 229 30.59 18.15 0.45
CA ASP A 229 30.36 19.59 0.61
C ASP A 229 28.99 20.06 0.07
N THR A 230 28.22 19.21 -0.61
CA THR A 230 26.97 19.59 -1.28
C THR A 230 25.73 18.94 -0.65
N THR A 231 24.64 19.70 -0.59
CA THR A 231 23.32 19.17 -0.18
C THR A 231 22.66 18.39 -1.33
N SER A 232 21.62 17.61 -1.03
CA SER A 232 20.85 16.90 -2.07
C SER A 232 20.25 17.84 -3.13
N GLU A 233 19.81 19.04 -2.72
CA GLU A 233 19.32 20.07 -3.64
C GLU A 233 20.44 20.61 -4.54
N GLN A 234 21.64 20.84 -3.99
CA GLN A 234 22.81 21.28 -4.74
C GLN A 234 23.27 20.21 -5.73
N GLN A 235 23.28 18.94 -5.32
CA GLN A 235 23.60 17.80 -6.18
C GLN A 235 22.58 17.67 -7.31
N ALA A 236 21.28 17.84 -7.04
CA ALA A 236 20.24 17.84 -8.07
C ALA A 236 20.48 18.92 -9.13
N ALA A 237 20.86 20.13 -8.71
CA ALA A 237 21.21 21.22 -9.63
C ALA A 237 22.46 20.91 -10.47
N ILE A 238 23.46 20.23 -9.90
CA ILE A 238 24.64 19.74 -10.64
C ILE A 238 24.24 18.69 -11.69
N TYR A 239 23.40 17.71 -11.34
CA TYR A 239 22.95 16.70 -12.31
C TYR A 239 22.15 17.31 -13.45
N GLU A 240 21.25 18.26 -13.16
CA GLU A 240 20.50 19.00 -14.18
C GLU A 240 21.45 19.78 -15.10
N HIS A 241 22.46 20.45 -14.54
CA HIS A 241 23.48 21.13 -15.32
C HIS A 241 24.25 20.19 -16.24
N LEU A 242 24.77 19.08 -15.71
CA LEU A 242 25.51 18.09 -16.48
C LEU A 242 24.65 17.50 -17.61
N GLN A 243 23.37 17.20 -17.33
CA GLN A 243 22.44 16.73 -18.35
C GLN A 243 22.22 17.77 -19.45
N ALA A 244 21.90 19.02 -19.08
CA ALA A 244 21.65 20.07 -20.05
C ALA A 244 22.89 20.38 -20.91
N ARG A 245 24.10 20.27 -20.35
CA ARG A 245 25.38 20.47 -21.06
C ARG A 245 25.75 19.34 -22.02
N ARG A 246 25.20 18.14 -21.83
CA ARG A 246 25.30 17.04 -22.81
C ARG A 246 24.49 17.37 -24.06
N GLU A 247 23.23 17.81 -23.87
CA GLU A 247 22.32 18.04 -24.99
C GLU A 247 22.51 19.40 -25.68
N SER A 248 23.06 20.40 -25.00
CA SER A 248 23.19 21.75 -25.53
C SER A 248 24.66 22.18 -25.64
N GLY A 249 25.01 22.70 -26.81
CA GLY A 249 26.18 23.58 -26.93
C GLY A 249 25.92 24.85 -26.12
N GLY A 250 26.82 25.19 -25.21
CA GLY A 250 26.75 26.43 -24.42
C GLY A 250 28.08 27.17 -24.46
N PRO A 251 28.07 28.51 -24.27
CA PRO A 251 29.26 29.34 -24.40
C PRO A 251 30.32 28.93 -23.37
N SER A 252 31.58 28.97 -23.78
CA SER A 252 32.72 28.66 -22.89
C SER A 252 33.02 29.77 -21.88
N ARG A 253 32.36 30.94 -21.99
CA ARG A 253 32.51 32.11 -21.11
C ARG A 253 31.19 32.87 -20.96
N TYR A 254 30.90 33.29 -19.73
CA TYR A 254 29.69 34.03 -19.35
C TYR A 254 30.03 35.47 -18.93
N ASP A 255 30.69 36.21 -19.82
CA ASP A 255 31.25 37.53 -19.48
C ASP A 255 30.17 38.63 -19.30
N ASP A 256 28.96 38.45 -19.88
CA ASP A 256 27.78 39.32 -19.65
C ASP A 256 26.65 38.53 -18.96
N VAL A 257 26.67 38.53 -17.62
CA VAL A 257 25.76 37.75 -16.78
C VAL A 257 24.29 38.09 -17.02
N ALA A 258 23.96 39.36 -17.23
CA ALA A 258 22.57 39.80 -17.40
C ALA A 258 21.99 39.35 -18.74
N PHE A 259 22.81 39.37 -19.79
CA PHE A 259 22.44 38.82 -21.09
C PHE A 259 22.21 37.30 -21.00
N TRP A 260 23.14 36.55 -20.40
CA TRP A 260 23.08 35.09 -20.39
C TRP A 260 21.99 34.52 -19.47
N ARG A 261 21.64 35.20 -18.37
CA ARG A 261 20.50 34.80 -17.53
C ARG A 261 19.16 34.83 -18.26
N ASN A 262 19.04 35.61 -19.34
CA ASN A 262 17.84 35.65 -20.18
C ASN A 262 17.97 34.75 -21.43
N SER A 263 19.02 33.93 -21.53
CA SER A 263 19.22 33.06 -22.69
C SER A 263 18.15 31.97 -22.76
N PRO A 264 17.56 31.68 -23.92
CA PRO A 264 16.66 30.55 -24.08
C PRO A 264 17.39 29.18 -24.09
N ASN A 265 18.72 29.17 -24.02
CA ASN A 265 19.51 27.94 -24.06
C ASN A 265 19.40 27.16 -22.72
N PRO A 266 18.91 25.90 -22.74
CA PRO A 266 18.73 25.12 -21.51
C PRO A 266 20.01 24.89 -20.71
N GLY A 267 21.16 24.69 -21.37
CA GLY A 267 22.45 24.51 -20.69
C GLY A 267 22.93 25.76 -19.97
N VAL A 268 22.66 26.94 -20.54
CA VAL A 268 22.96 28.23 -19.89
C VAL A 268 22.08 28.41 -18.65
N GLN A 269 20.78 28.12 -18.77
CA GLN A 269 19.84 28.21 -17.64
C GLN A 269 20.18 27.23 -16.52
N ALA A 270 20.53 25.99 -16.85
CA ALA A 270 20.93 24.99 -15.87
C ALA A 270 22.26 25.35 -15.20
N TRP A 271 23.21 25.96 -15.93
CA TRP A 271 24.45 26.49 -15.32
C TRP A 271 24.17 27.57 -14.27
N PHE A 272 23.31 28.56 -14.57
CA PHE A 272 22.98 29.59 -13.58
C PHE A 272 22.26 29.02 -12.36
N ARG A 273 21.33 28.08 -12.55
CA ARG A 273 20.65 27.40 -11.43
C ARG A 273 21.64 26.66 -10.53
N MET A 274 22.59 25.93 -11.12
CA MET A 274 23.66 25.29 -10.37
C MET A 274 24.57 26.31 -9.66
N TYR A 275 25.01 27.35 -10.37
CA TYR A 275 25.88 28.39 -9.80
C TYR A 275 25.21 29.10 -8.61
N ASP A 276 23.93 29.45 -8.76
CA ASP A 276 23.14 30.09 -7.69
C ASP A 276 22.93 29.14 -6.50
N ALA A 277 22.70 27.84 -6.75
CA ALA A 277 22.54 26.84 -5.70
C ALA A 277 23.84 26.59 -4.92
N LEU A 278 25.00 26.58 -5.59
CA LEU A 278 26.30 26.35 -4.96
C LEU A 278 26.86 27.62 -4.29
N GLY A 279 26.64 28.79 -4.90
CA GLY A 279 27.31 30.03 -4.53
C GLY A 279 28.78 30.06 -4.95
N ASP A 280 29.36 31.26 -4.97
CA ASP A 280 30.69 31.53 -5.54
C ASP A 280 31.81 30.69 -4.89
N VAL A 281 31.80 30.56 -3.56
CA VAL A 281 32.84 29.82 -2.82
C VAL A 281 32.83 28.32 -3.13
N LYS A 282 31.66 27.67 -3.10
CA LYS A 282 31.57 26.23 -3.38
C LYS A 282 31.80 25.94 -4.87
N TRP A 283 31.31 26.82 -5.75
CA TRP A 283 31.57 26.72 -7.18
C TRP A 283 33.08 26.77 -7.45
N GLN A 284 33.79 27.77 -6.94
CA GLN A 284 35.25 27.89 -7.15
C GLN A 284 36.01 26.67 -6.63
N LYS A 285 35.58 26.09 -5.50
CA LYS A 285 36.19 24.88 -4.92
C LYS A 285 36.00 23.66 -5.82
N HIS A 286 34.82 23.49 -6.41
CA HIS A 286 34.41 22.24 -7.08
C HIS A 286 34.27 22.32 -8.60
N ALA A 287 34.51 23.49 -9.21
CA ALA A 287 34.37 23.69 -10.66
C ALA A 287 35.19 22.67 -11.46
N LYS A 288 36.41 22.34 -11.01
CA LYS A 288 37.27 21.36 -11.68
C LYS A 288 36.65 19.95 -11.69
N ALA A 289 36.09 19.50 -10.57
CA ALA A 289 35.42 18.21 -10.48
C ALA A 289 34.17 18.16 -11.38
N ILE A 290 33.37 19.23 -11.39
CA ILE A 290 32.18 19.36 -12.25
C ILE A 290 32.58 19.36 -13.74
N ASP A 291 33.63 20.10 -14.11
CA ASP A 291 34.18 20.12 -15.48
C ASP A 291 34.71 18.75 -15.91
N GLN A 292 35.35 18.01 -15.00
CA GLN A 292 35.82 16.65 -15.27
C GLN A 292 34.65 15.69 -15.50
N LEU A 293 33.59 15.77 -14.70
CA LEU A 293 32.37 14.99 -14.92
C LEU A 293 31.72 15.33 -16.27
N GLU A 294 31.64 16.61 -16.63
CA GLU A 294 31.12 17.04 -17.94
C GLU A 294 31.95 16.45 -19.09
N ARG A 295 33.28 16.51 -18.99
CA ARG A 295 34.19 15.97 -20.00
C ARG A 295 34.04 14.46 -20.14
N GLN A 296 34.08 13.71 -19.04
CA GLN A 296 33.91 12.26 -19.07
C GLN A 296 32.59 11.84 -19.71
N SER A 297 31.50 12.56 -19.43
CA SER A 297 30.22 12.34 -20.11
C SER A 297 30.32 12.59 -21.62
N LYS A 298 30.97 13.68 -22.05
CA LYS A 298 31.14 14.03 -23.47
C LYS A 298 32.06 13.06 -24.22
N ASP A 299 33.15 12.65 -23.60
CA ASP A 299 34.10 11.71 -24.16
C ASP A 299 33.45 10.33 -24.36
N ALA A 300 32.55 9.92 -23.46
CA ALA A 300 31.74 8.72 -23.64
C ALA A 300 30.74 8.86 -24.81
N LEU A 301 30.09 10.01 -24.95
CA LEU A 301 29.10 10.26 -25.99
C LEU A 301 29.71 10.40 -27.39
N TYR A 302 30.81 11.14 -27.53
CA TYR A 302 31.37 11.58 -28.81
C TYR A 302 32.74 10.99 -29.14
N GLY A 303 33.37 10.28 -28.19
CA GLY A 303 34.73 9.76 -28.31
C GLY A 303 35.79 10.70 -27.72
N ASP A 304 36.72 10.14 -26.95
CA ASP A 304 37.84 10.85 -26.29
C ASP A 304 38.87 11.39 -27.30
N LYS A 305 39.04 10.71 -28.45
CA LYS A 305 40.07 11.03 -29.45
C LYS A 305 39.49 11.22 -30.83
N ILE A 306 40.16 12.06 -31.63
CA ILE A 306 39.83 12.27 -33.03
C ILE A 306 39.81 10.91 -33.77
N GLY A 307 38.66 10.58 -34.36
CA GLY A 307 38.45 9.33 -35.10
C GLY A 307 38.02 8.13 -34.25
N GLN A 308 37.94 8.28 -32.92
CA GLN A 308 37.29 7.28 -32.06
C GLN A 308 35.77 7.48 -32.11
N ARG A 309 35.03 6.38 -32.22
CA ARG A 309 33.56 6.40 -32.19
C ARG A 309 33.07 6.53 -30.74
N GLY A 310 32.15 7.44 -30.51
CA GLY A 310 31.41 7.57 -29.25
C GLY A 310 30.12 6.72 -29.25
N ILE A 311 29.37 6.79 -28.15
CA ILE A 311 28.07 6.12 -28.03
C ILE A 311 27.09 6.60 -29.10
N ASP A 312 27.08 7.90 -29.42
CA ASP A 312 26.16 8.48 -30.42
C ASP A 312 26.44 7.98 -31.84
N ASP A 313 27.65 7.47 -32.11
CA ASP A 313 27.99 6.84 -33.39
C ASP A 313 27.51 5.38 -33.47
N LEU A 314 27.20 4.75 -32.34
CA LEU A 314 26.91 3.33 -32.23
C LEU A 314 25.42 3.05 -31.98
N VAL A 315 24.71 3.99 -31.37
CA VAL A 315 23.32 3.81 -30.93
C VAL A 315 22.50 5.05 -31.26
N ASN A 316 21.24 4.86 -31.65
CA ASN A 316 20.28 5.96 -31.63
C ASN A 316 19.93 6.30 -30.18
N ARG A 317 20.69 7.23 -29.59
CA ARG A 317 20.58 7.57 -28.17
C ARG A 317 19.22 8.14 -27.80
N ALA A 318 18.63 8.99 -28.64
CA ALA A 318 17.33 9.60 -28.36
C ALA A 318 16.21 8.54 -28.21
N ASP A 319 16.12 7.59 -29.15
CA ASP A 319 15.13 6.52 -29.08
C ASP A 319 15.40 5.56 -27.90
N MET A 320 16.67 5.29 -27.63
CA MET A 320 17.09 4.45 -26.51
C MET A 320 16.73 5.10 -25.15
N GLU A 321 17.06 6.37 -24.95
CA GLU A 321 16.73 7.12 -23.74
C GLU A 321 15.22 7.25 -23.54
N ALA A 322 14.47 7.51 -24.61
CA ALA A 322 13.01 7.56 -24.55
C ALA A 322 12.43 6.21 -24.07
N PHE A 323 12.89 5.10 -24.65
CA PHE A 323 12.48 3.76 -24.24
C PHE A 323 12.88 3.45 -22.79
N VAL A 324 14.13 3.70 -22.39
CA VAL A 324 14.61 3.43 -21.03
C VAL A 324 13.83 4.26 -20.00
N SER A 325 13.62 5.55 -20.27
CA SER A 325 12.81 6.43 -19.42
C SER A 325 11.38 5.91 -19.27
N GLN A 326 10.75 5.48 -20.36
CA GLN A 326 9.41 4.89 -20.32
C GLN A 326 9.35 3.64 -19.44
N GLN A 327 10.29 2.70 -19.62
CA GLN A 327 10.34 1.48 -18.83
C GLN A 327 10.66 1.74 -17.35
N GLN A 328 11.55 2.69 -17.04
CA GLN A 328 11.83 3.12 -15.66
C GLN A 328 10.57 3.68 -15.00
N GLN A 329 9.82 4.54 -15.70
CA GLN A 329 8.56 5.10 -15.17
C GLN A 329 7.54 4.00 -14.88
N LEU A 330 7.40 3.03 -15.79
CA LEU A 330 6.50 1.89 -15.64
C LEU A 330 6.86 1.01 -14.43
N LEU A 331 8.13 0.58 -14.35
CA LEU A 331 8.62 -0.25 -13.25
C LEU A 331 8.55 0.48 -11.90
N ASN A 332 8.92 1.75 -11.86
CA ASN A 332 8.82 2.56 -10.64
C ASN A 332 7.37 2.67 -10.17
N HIS A 333 6.43 2.86 -11.09
CA HIS A 333 4.99 2.87 -10.77
C HIS A 333 4.54 1.55 -10.13
N TRP A 334 4.87 0.40 -10.72
CA TRP A 334 4.49 -0.91 -10.14
C TRP A 334 5.20 -1.20 -8.82
N HIS A 335 6.49 -0.87 -8.68
CA HIS A 335 7.21 -1.05 -7.42
C HIS A 335 6.67 -0.15 -6.30
N GLN A 336 6.32 1.11 -6.60
CA GLN A 336 5.67 1.99 -5.62
C GLN A 336 4.30 1.46 -5.20
N ARG A 337 3.50 1.00 -6.16
CA ARG A 337 2.19 0.38 -5.88
C ARG A 337 2.33 -0.86 -5.00
N LEU A 338 3.27 -1.75 -5.32
CA LEU A 338 3.57 -2.95 -4.55
C LEU A 338 4.03 -2.61 -3.13
N ALA A 339 4.86 -1.57 -2.97
CA ALA A 339 5.30 -1.08 -1.66
C ALA A 339 4.14 -0.56 -0.82
N ALA A 340 3.25 0.26 -1.41
CA ALA A 340 2.07 0.80 -0.72
C ALA A 340 1.13 -0.33 -0.27
N ILE A 341 0.81 -1.30 -1.15
CA ILE A 341 -0.03 -2.45 -0.79
C ILE A 341 0.58 -3.24 0.37
N ARG A 342 1.90 -3.50 0.35
CA ARG A 342 2.58 -4.21 1.44
C ARG A 342 2.54 -3.43 2.75
N GLU A 343 2.69 -2.11 2.69
CA GLU A 343 2.59 -1.24 3.85
C GLU A 343 1.19 -1.28 4.48
N ASP A 344 0.14 -1.18 3.66
CA ASP A 344 -1.26 -1.28 4.10
C ASP A 344 -1.54 -2.65 4.74
N ARG A 345 -1.13 -3.74 4.08
CA ARG A 345 -1.28 -5.10 4.63
C ARG A 345 -0.55 -5.25 5.97
N LEU A 346 0.68 -4.74 6.07
CA LEU A 346 1.45 -4.79 7.31
C LEU A 346 0.79 -3.97 8.41
N HIS A 347 0.23 -2.80 8.06
CA HIS A 347 -0.55 -1.99 9.00
C HIS A 347 -1.78 -2.74 9.50
N MET A 348 -2.49 -3.47 8.63
CA MET A 348 -3.65 -4.26 9.04
C MET A 348 -3.30 -5.41 9.99
N ILE A 349 -2.19 -6.12 9.75
CA ILE A 349 -1.71 -7.16 10.69
C ILE A 349 -1.28 -6.52 12.02
N THR A 350 -0.35 -5.55 11.97
CA THR A 350 0.25 -4.96 13.17
C THR A 350 -0.71 -4.06 13.96
N GLY A 351 -1.79 -3.60 13.33
CA GLY A 351 -2.90 -2.93 13.99
C GLY A 351 -3.93 -3.89 14.61
N GLY A 352 -3.72 -5.21 14.50
CA GLY A 352 -4.57 -6.25 15.06
C GLY A 352 -5.92 -6.41 14.36
N TYR A 353 -6.10 -5.88 13.14
CA TYR A 353 -7.37 -5.93 12.42
C TYR A 353 -7.78 -7.37 12.08
N PHE A 354 -6.82 -8.15 11.55
CA PHE A 354 -7.05 -9.57 11.29
C PHE A 354 -7.49 -10.35 12.53
N HIS A 355 -6.72 -10.23 13.63
CA HIS A 355 -6.98 -10.95 14.87
C HIS A 355 -8.32 -10.57 15.51
N ARG A 356 -8.71 -9.29 15.44
CA ARG A 356 -10.04 -8.84 15.89
C ARG A 356 -11.15 -9.41 15.02
N ALA A 357 -10.99 -9.42 13.69
CA ALA A 357 -12.01 -9.94 12.79
C ALA A 357 -12.13 -11.47 12.85
N ALA A 358 -11.05 -12.17 13.15
CA ALA A 358 -11.00 -13.63 13.22
C ALA A 358 -11.65 -14.25 14.47
N TRP A 359 -12.24 -13.45 15.36
CA TRP A 359 -12.81 -13.95 16.62
C TRP A 359 -13.90 -15.01 16.44
N TYR A 360 -14.65 -14.94 15.32
CA TYR A 360 -15.79 -15.80 15.06
C TYR A 360 -15.41 -17.24 14.68
N TYR A 361 -14.13 -17.51 14.38
CA TYR A 361 -13.67 -18.86 14.12
C TYR A 361 -13.66 -19.69 15.41
N ASP A 362 -14.35 -20.81 15.38
CA ASP A 362 -14.45 -21.74 16.50
C ASP A 362 -13.37 -22.82 16.44
N PHE A 363 -12.46 -22.78 17.42
CA PHE A 363 -11.37 -23.74 17.56
C PHE A 363 -11.80 -25.06 18.21
N GLU A 364 -13.08 -25.24 18.54
CA GLU A 364 -13.66 -26.56 18.82
C GLU A 364 -14.02 -27.33 17.53
N GLN A 365 -14.03 -26.66 16.38
CA GLN A 365 -14.45 -27.23 15.09
C GLN A 365 -13.27 -27.32 14.12
N ASN A 366 -12.84 -28.55 13.80
CA ASN A 366 -11.71 -28.80 12.87
C ASN A 366 -11.83 -28.06 11.53
N ALA A 367 -13.04 -28.00 10.96
CA ALA A 367 -13.27 -27.31 9.69
C ALA A 367 -13.02 -25.79 9.80
N GLN A 368 -13.39 -25.18 10.93
CA GLN A 368 -13.18 -23.75 11.14
C GLN A 368 -11.71 -23.44 11.50
N ILE A 369 -11.00 -24.35 12.17
CA ILE A 369 -9.53 -24.23 12.36
C ILE A 369 -8.85 -24.19 10.99
N GLN A 370 -9.17 -25.13 10.10
CA GLN A 370 -8.60 -25.15 8.75
C GLN A 370 -8.88 -23.84 8.00
N GLN A 371 -10.14 -23.40 7.95
CA GLN A 371 -10.52 -22.16 7.28
C GLN A 371 -9.81 -20.92 7.86
N ARG A 372 -9.64 -20.87 9.19
CA ARG A 372 -8.94 -19.80 9.89
C ARG A 372 -7.45 -19.75 9.51
N LEU A 373 -6.80 -20.91 9.42
CA LEU A 373 -5.39 -21.01 9.05
C LEU A 373 -5.17 -20.67 7.57
N GLU A 374 -6.07 -21.12 6.69
CA GLU A 374 -6.06 -20.75 5.26
C GLU A 374 -6.23 -19.24 5.08
N ALA A 375 -7.17 -18.63 5.80
CA ALA A 375 -7.40 -17.18 5.77
C ALA A 375 -6.16 -16.38 6.21
N GLU A 376 -5.50 -16.80 7.29
CA GLU A 376 -4.29 -16.15 7.79
C GLU A 376 -3.10 -16.33 6.86
N PHE A 377 -2.93 -17.53 6.31
CA PHE A 377 -1.86 -17.79 5.35
C PHE A 377 -1.94 -16.81 4.18
N VAL A 378 -3.13 -16.63 3.58
CA VAL A 378 -3.33 -15.67 2.48
C VAL A 378 -3.05 -14.23 2.94
N CYS A 379 -3.50 -13.86 4.14
CA CYS A 379 -3.34 -12.49 4.66
C CYS A 379 -1.87 -12.16 5.01
N VAL A 380 -1.07 -13.14 5.45
CA VAL A 380 0.31 -12.94 5.93
C VAL A 380 1.36 -13.33 4.89
N ALA A 381 1.01 -14.10 3.85
CA ALA A 381 1.94 -14.48 2.81
C ALA A 381 2.57 -13.27 2.10
N ALA A 382 3.89 -13.30 1.94
CA ALA A 382 4.68 -12.25 1.29
C ALA A 382 4.44 -10.83 1.83
N LEU A 383 4.17 -10.72 3.15
CA LEU A 383 3.91 -9.45 3.83
C LEU A 383 5.16 -8.56 3.95
N CYS A 384 6.29 -9.15 4.36
CA CYS A 384 7.52 -8.40 4.63
C CYS A 384 8.44 -8.38 3.40
N GLY A 385 8.55 -7.22 2.75
CA GLY A 385 9.44 -7.01 1.60
C GLY A 385 10.85 -6.53 1.95
N ASN A 386 11.10 -6.15 3.20
CA ASN A 386 12.40 -5.64 3.66
C ASN A 386 12.59 -5.89 5.18
N ARG A 387 13.80 -5.60 5.67
CA ARG A 387 14.16 -5.77 7.08
C ARG A 387 13.28 -4.98 8.04
N ALA A 388 12.98 -3.71 7.73
CA ALA A 388 12.17 -2.85 8.59
C ALA A 388 10.74 -3.39 8.77
N ALA A 389 10.15 -3.95 7.72
CA ALA A 389 8.85 -4.62 7.78
C ALA A 389 8.89 -5.86 8.69
N THR A 390 9.94 -6.66 8.58
CA THR A 390 10.15 -7.84 9.44
C THR A 390 10.32 -7.45 10.90
N GLU A 391 11.12 -6.41 11.19
CA GLU A 391 11.31 -5.90 12.56
C GLU A 391 10.00 -5.35 13.14
N LYS A 392 9.20 -4.64 12.33
CA LYS A 392 7.88 -4.14 12.74
C LYS A 392 6.90 -5.28 13.07
N LEU A 393 6.88 -6.33 12.25
CA LEU A 393 6.05 -7.52 12.52
C LEU A 393 6.52 -8.26 13.78
N ALA A 394 7.84 -8.45 13.95
CA ALA A 394 8.40 -9.09 15.13
C ALA A 394 8.04 -8.34 16.42
N ALA A 395 8.21 -7.01 16.43
CA ALA A 395 7.82 -6.17 17.57
C ALA A 395 6.32 -6.29 17.91
N PHE A 396 5.45 -6.39 16.90
CA PHE A 396 4.03 -6.63 17.12
C PHE A 396 3.78 -8.00 17.78
N LEU A 397 4.39 -9.07 17.26
CA LEU A 397 4.21 -10.43 17.79
C LEU A 397 4.73 -10.57 19.23
N GLU A 398 5.85 -9.93 19.56
CA GLU A 398 6.40 -9.89 20.92
C GLU A 398 5.45 -9.19 21.91
N GLN A 399 4.81 -8.10 21.48
CA GLN A 399 3.85 -7.36 22.29
C GLN A 399 2.49 -8.07 22.40
N ASN A 400 2.18 -8.99 21.48
CA ASN A 400 0.89 -9.66 21.37
C ASN A 400 1.06 -11.19 21.36
N PRO A 401 1.52 -11.81 22.46
CA PRO A 401 1.85 -13.24 22.48
C PRO A 401 0.66 -14.16 22.16
N LEU A 402 -0.58 -13.70 22.41
CA LEU A 402 -1.79 -14.45 22.06
C LEU A 402 -1.99 -14.58 20.54
N THR A 403 -1.38 -13.72 19.72
CA THR A 403 -1.50 -13.79 18.27
C THR A 403 -0.45 -14.71 17.64
N VAL A 404 0.50 -15.22 18.42
CA VAL A 404 1.56 -16.12 17.94
C VAL A 404 1.03 -17.53 17.71
N VAL A 405 0.05 -17.96 18.51
CA VAL A 405 -0.61 -19.26 18.37
C VAL A 405 -2.04 -19.01 17.90
N PRO A 406 -2.38 -19.35 16.64
CA PRO A 406 -3.72 -19.13 16.12
C PRO A 406 -4.78 -19.77 17.02
N GLY A 407 -5.82 -18.99 17.33
CA GLY A 407 -6.98 -19.42 18.10
C GLY A 407 -7.01 -18.90 19.52
N LEU A 408 -5.85 -18.62 20.14
CA LEU A 408 -5.81 -18.09 21.50
C LEU A 408 -6.44 -16.70 21.59
N GLU A 409 -6.33 -15.89 20.54
CA GLU A 409 -6.98 -14.58 20.44
C GLU A 409 -8.51 -14.66 20.33
N THR A 410 -9.04 -15.84 19.98
CA THR A 410 -10.48 -16.08 19.81
C THR A 410 -11.18 -16.56 21.08
N LEU A 411 -10.40 -16.89 22.12
CA LEU A 411 -10.89 -17.32 23.42
C LEU A 411 -11.69 -16.21 24.12
N THR A 412 -12.44 -16.58 25.17
CA THR A 412 -13.08 -15.59 26.05
C THR A 412 -12.04 -14.73 26.74
N LEU A 413 -12.37 -13.48 27.12
CA LEU A 413 -11.44 -12.61 27.83
C LEU A 413 -10.88 -13.25 29.11
N ALA A 414 -11.70 -14.02 29.84
CA ALA A 414 -11.26 -14.73 31.04
C ALA A 414 -10.20 -15.79 30.71
N ASP A 415 -10.42 -16.58 29.67
CA ASP A 415 -9.47 -17.61 29.22
C ASP A 415 -8.20 -16.99 28.63
N GLN A 416 -8.31 -15.86 27.91
CA GLN A 416 -7.15 -15.12 27.41
C GLN A 416 -6.25 -14.67 28.56
N LEU A 417 -6.83 -14.11 29.64
CA LEU A 417 -6.07 -13.68 30.81
C LEU A 417 -5.39 -14.85 31.52
N ASP A 418 -6.09 -15.99 31.65
CA ASP A 418 -5.53 -17.21 32.24
C ASP A 418 -4.37 -17.76 31.40
N VAL A 419 -4.54 -17.86 30.08
CA VAL A 419 -3.49 -18.31 29.16
C VAL A 419 -2.31 -17.35 29.15
N SER A 420 -2.54 -16.02 29.10
CA SER A 420 -1.47 -15.03 29.18
C SER A 420 -0.66 -15.19 30.47
N LYS A 421 -1.34 -15.41 31.61
CA LYS A 421 -0.66 -15.63 32.89
C LYS A 421 0.20 -16.90 32.87
N LYS A 422 -0.34 -18.01 32.33
CA LYS A 422 0.40 -19.27 32.14
C LYS A 422 1.62 -19.11 31.23
N LEU A 423 1.50 -18.35 30.14
CA LEU A 423 2.61 -18.07 29.23
C LEU A 423 3.71 -17.24 29.91
N LEU A 424 3.34 -16.25 30.71
CA LEU A 424 4.29 -15.46 31.52
C LEU A 424 5.00 -16.33 32.57
N ASP A 425 4.25 -17.19 33.27
CA ASP A 425 4.80 -18.10 34.28
C ASP A 425 5.79 -19.10 33.64
N LEU A 426 5.46 -19.64 32.46
CA LEU A 426 6.37 -20.50 31.69
C LEU A 426 7.64 -19.76 31.25
N SER A 427 7.51 -18.53 30.75
CA SER A 427 8.66 -17.71 30.35
C SER A 427 9.59 -17.44 31.54
N ASN A 428 9.04 -17.04 32.69
CA ASN A 428 9.79 -16.81 33.91
C ASN A 428 10.49 -18.09 34.40
N PHE A 429 9.80 -19.23 34.34
CA PHE A 429 10.39 -20.53 34.68
C PHE A 429 11.57 -20.87 33.76
N SER A 430 11.42 -20.71 32.45
CA SER A 430 12.50 -20.95 31.49
C SER A 430 13.72 -20.05 31.73
N ILE A 431 13.51 -18.76 32.02
CA ILE A 431 14.59 -17.82 32.36
C ILE A 431 15.29 -18.25 33.65
N GLN A 432 14.54 -18.65 34.68
CA GLN A 432 15.11 -19.12 35.94
C GLN A 432 15.95 -20.40 35.76
N VAL A 433 15.50 -21.34 34.93
CA VAL A 433 16.27 -22.55 34.64
C VAL A 433 17.55 -22.24 33.86
N ALA A 434 17.48 -21.37 32.85
CA ALA A 434 18.64 -20.96 32.06
C ALA A 434 19.68 -20.21 32.92
N THR A 435 19.23 -19.25 33.73
CA THR A 435 20.12 -18.51 34.66
C THR A 435 20.69 -19.40 35.77
N ALA A 436 19.95 -20.42 36.23
CA ALA A 436 20.47 -21.41 37.16
C ALA A 436 21.56 -22.30 36.52
N GLN A 437 21.42 -22.67 35.24
CA GLN A 437 22.46 -23.38 34.49
C GLN A 437 23.72 -22.53 34.28
N ASP A 438 23.56 -21.26 33.93
CA ASP A 438 24.69 -20.32 33.80
C ASP A 438 25.38 -20.08 35.14
N SER A 439 24.61 -19.98 36.23
CA SER A 439 25.14 -19.85 37.59
C SER A 439 25.93 -21.10 37.99
N LEU A 440 25.44 -22.31 37.68
CA LEU A 440 26.17 -23.56 37.91
C LEU A 440 27.43 -23.69 37.06
N ALA A 441 27.44 -23.16 35.83
CA ALA A 441 28.61 -23.12 34.97
C ALA A 441 29.67 -22.11 35.44
N SER A 442 29.27 -21.03 36.12
CA SER A 442 30.17 -20.01 36.67
C SER A 442 30.80 -20.36 38.04
N VAL A 443 30.39 -21.48 38.65
CA VAL A 443 30.87 -21.97 39.96
C VAL A 443 31.85 -23.15 39.83
N ASN A 444 32.14 -23.60 38.60
CA ASN A 444 33.24 -24.52 38.27
C ASN A 444 34.36 -23.77 37.53
#